data_AF-Q03EV7-F1
#
_entry.id   AF-Q03EV7-F1
#
_cell.length_a   1.000
_cell.length_b   1.000
_cell.length_c   1.000
_cell.angle_alpha   90.00
_cell.angle_beta   90.00
_cell.angle_gamma   90.00
#
_symmetry.space_group_name_H-M   'P 1'
#
loop_
_entity.id
_entity.type
_entity.pdbx_description
1 polymer ?
#
loop_
_entity_poly.entity_id
_entity_poly.type
_entity_poly.pdbx_seq_one_letter_code
_entity_poly.pdbx_strand_id
1 'polypeptide(L)'
;MYRLGEIVSTTIVGIKPYGVFVLDRNGRKGLIHVSECDDGYIKNLRNTFSIGEKIKAIVMEDDGDKKFSLSIRSLKETKGDLHQYPKPSNLYVGHKKYWTKAHYISGFKPLEIAMEQWKKEKLN
;
A
#
# COMPACT_ATOMS: atom_id res chain seq x y z
N MET A 1 -9.45 4.25 26.35
CA MET A 1 -8.39 3.47 25.71
C MET A 1 -9.02 2.49 24.74
N TYR A 2 -8.52 2.43 23.52
CA TYR A 2 -8.93 1.44 22.53
C TYR A 2 -7.95 0.28 22.47
N ARG A 3 -8.42 -0.89 22.02
CA ARG A 3 -7.53 -1.99 21.66
C ARG A 3 -6.98 -1.76 20.25
N LEU A 4 -5.72 -2.09 20.03
CA LEU A 4 -5.12 -2.12 18.70
C LEU A 4 -5.92 -3.10 17.82
N GLY A 5 -6.26 -2.69 16.59
CA GLY A 5 -7.07 -3.47 15.68
C GLY A 5 -8.60 -3.28 15.85
N GLU A 6 -9.06 -2.52 16.84
CA GLU A 6 -10.48 -2.30 17.05
C GLU A 6 -11.07 -1.34 16.00
N ILE A 7 -12.27 -1.67 15.51
CA ILE A 7 -13.01 -0.83 14.55
C ILE A 7 -13.81 0.22 15.31
N VAL A 8 -13.49 1.49 15.10
CA VAL A 8 -14.14 2.63 15.74
C VAL A 8 -14.88 3.48 14.72
N SER A 9 -16.04 4.01 15.11
CA SER A 9 -16.82 4.94 14.29
C SER A 9 -16.51 6.37 14.71
N THR A 10 -15.99 7.18 13.79
CA THR A 10 -15.52 8.54 14.05
C THR A 10 -16.14 9.54 13.07
N THR A 11 -16.12 10.82 13.43
CA THR A 11 -16.65 11.91 12.59
C THR A 11 -15.52 12.80 12.11
N ILE A 12 -15.49 13.14 10.82
CA ILE A 12 -14.45 13.99 10.24
C ILE A 12 -14.65 15.43 10.71
N VAL A 13 -13.63 15.99 11.36
CA VAL A 13 -13.63 17.39 11.83
C VAL A 13 -12.79 18.31 10.95
N GLY A 14 -11.86 17.75 10.18
CA GLY A 14 -11.01 18.54 9.31
C GLY A 14 -10.20 17.68 8.35
N ILE A 15 -9.83 18.27 7.22
CA ILE A 15 -9.05 17.61 6.17
C ILE A 15 -7.85 18.49 5.88
N LYS A 16 -6.66 17.89 5.89
CA LYS A 16 -5.39 18.53 5.50
C LYS A 16 -4.73 17.72 4.39
N PRO A 17 -3.76 18.30 3.65
CA PRO A 17 -3.07 17.58 2.57
C PRO A 17 -2.35 16.30 3.04
N TYR A 18 -1.90 16.27 4.29
CA TYR A 18 -1.20 15.11 4.87
C TYR A 18 -2.11 14.09 5.54
N GLY A 19 -3.40 14.39 5.73
CA GLY A 19 -4.30 13.46 6.44
C GLY A 19 -5.65 14.05 6.85
N VAL A 20 -6.46 13.18 7.45
CA VAL A 20 -7.83 13.46 7.88
C VAL A 20 -7.90 13.46 9.41
N PHE A 21 -8.45 14.52 9.98
CA PHE A 21 -8.69 14.66 11.40
C PHE A 21 -10.09 14.20 11.73
N VAL A 22 -10.20 13.31 12.71
CA VAL A 22 -11.47 12.75 13.14
C VAL A 22 -11.65 12.89 14.64
N LEU A 23 -12.92 12.89 15.05
CA LEU A 23 -13.32 12.90 16.45
C LEU A 23 -14.12 11.63 16.73
N ASP A 24 -13.74 10.94 17.80
CA ASP A 24 -14.52 9.84 18.32
C ASP A 24 -15.71 10.32 19.18
N ARG A 25 -16.66 9.44 19.48
CA ARG A 25 -17.81 9.70 20.38
C ARG A 25 -17.39 10.20 21.77
N ASN A 26 -16.22 9.80 22.27
CA ASN A 26 -15.67 10.25 23.55
C ASN A 26 -14.98 11.61 23.47
N GLY A 27 -14.99 12.30 22.32
CA GLY A 27 -14.34 13.60 22.14
C GLY A 27 -12.81 13.51 21.99
N ARG A 28 -12.25 12.30 21.86
CA ARG A 28 -10.83 12.10 21.58
C ARG A 28 -10.53 12.43 20.11
N LYS A 29 -9.38 13.04 19.85
CA LYS A 29 -8.94 13.43 18.50
C LYS A 29 -8.07 12.32 17.90
N GLY A 30 -8.44 11.88 16.70
CA GLY A 30 -7.70 10.91 15.90
C GLY A 30 -7.16 11.52 14.62
N LEU A 31 -6.09 10.91 14.09
CA LEU A 31 -5.52 11.26 12.80
C LEU A 31 -5.44 10.03 11.92
N ILE A 32 -5.90 10.17 10.67
CA ILE A 32 -5.70 9.19 9.61
C ILE A 32 -4.66 9.79 8.66
N HIS A 33 -3.51 9.14 8.53
CA HIS A 33 -2.48 9.56 7.58
C HIS A 33 -2.95 9.36 6.14
N VAL A 34 -2.50 10.19 5.19
CA VAL A 34 -2.90 10.07 3.78
C VAL A 34 -2.64 8.68 3.19
N SER A 35 -1.55 8.03 3.60
CA SER A 35 -1.19 6.66 3.20
C SER A 35 -2.12 5.57 3.77
N GLU A 36 -2.88 5.90 4.81
CA GLU A 36 -3.80 4.98 5.50
C GLU A 36 -5.27 5.25 5.13
N CYS A 37 -5.53 6.26 4.29
CA CYS A 37 -6.87 6.53 3.76
C CYS A 37 -7.26 5.53 2.67
N ASP A 38 -6.32 5.15 1.79
CA ASP A 38 -6.54 4.24 0.67
C ASP A 38 -5.22 3.59 0.21
N ASP A 39 -5.31 2.53 -0.62
CA ASP A 39 -4.14 1.84 -1.20
C ASP A 39 -3.56 2.60 -2.41
N GLY A 40 -4.37 3.45 -3.06
CA GLY A 40 -3.96 4.25 -4.21
C GLY A 40 -3.42 5.65 -3.90
N TYR A 41 -2.80 6.28 -4.90
CA TYR A 41 -2.36 7.67 -4.82
C TYR A 41 -3.56 8.62 -4.87
N ILE A 42 -3.93 9.19 -3.71
CA ILE A 42 -4.99 10.18 -3.60
C ILE A 42 -4.42 11.58 -3.88
N LYS A 43 -4.76 12.16 -5.04
CA LYS A 43 -4.41 13.55 -5.38
C LYS A 43 -5.07 14.58 -4.46
N ASN A 44 -6.32 14.33 -4.06
CA ASN A 44 -7.10 15.27 -3.26
C ASN A 44 -8.02 14.56 -2.26
N LEU A 45 -7.62 14.54 -0.99
CA LEU A 45 -8.43 13.99 0.11
C LEU A 45 -9.79 14.68 0.24
N ARG A 46 -9.86 15.98 -0.07
CA ARG A 46 -11.07 16.81 0.06
C ARG A 46 -12.20 16.43 -0.90
N ASN A 47 -11.90 15.72 -1.99
CA ASN A 47 -12.92 15.19 -2.90
C ASN A 47 -13.43 13.82 -2.46
N THR A 48 -12.65 13.10 -1.65
CA THR A 48 -12.97 11.74 -1.20
C THR A 48 -13.71 11.77 0.13
N PHE A 49 -13.37 12.73 0.98
CA PHE A 49 -13.91 12.86 2.33
C PHE A 49 -14.57 14.22 2.53
N SER A 50 -15.68 14.22 3.27
CA SER A 50 -16.41 15.45 3.62
C SER A 50 -16.33 15.73 5.13
N ILE A 51 -16.20 17.01 5.49
CA ILE A 51 -16.24 17.42 6.90
C ILE A 51 -17.65 17.17 7.45
N GLY A 52 -17.74 16.56 8.62
CA GLY A 52 -19.00 16.14 9.25
C GLY A 52 -19.45 14.72 8.88
N GLU A 53 -18.77 14.06 7.96
CA GLU A 53 -19.08 12.68 7.59
C GLU A 53 -18.65 11.69 8.68
N LYS A 54 -19.47 10.66 8.89
CA LYS A 54 -19.17 9.56 9.82
C LYS A 54 -18.52 8.41 9.06
N ILE A 55 -17.32 8.03 9.47
CA ILE A 55 -16.55 6.95 8.87
C ILE A 55 -16.13 5.92 9.92
N LYS A 56 -15.84 4.69 9.46
CA LYS A 56 -15.28 3.63 10.30
C LYS A 56 -13.80 3.47 9.96
N ALA A 57 -12.97 3.36 10.98
CA ALA A 57 -11.53 3.14 10.83
C ALA A 57 -11.02 2.22 11.95
N ILE A 58 -9.89 1.57 11.72
CA ILE A 58 -9.23 0.68 12.67
C ILE A 58 -8.19 1.46 13.47
N VAL A 59 -8.12 1.22 14.79
CA VAL A 59 -7.09 1.79 15.66
C VAL A 59 -5.77 1.10 15.42
N MET A 60 -4.77 1.86 14.96
CA MET A 60 -3.41 1.37 14.72
C MET A 60 -2.51 1.57 15.93
N GLU A 61 -2.66 2.72 16.61
CA GLU A 61 -1.88 3.11 17.79
C GLU A 61 -2.75 3.99 18.70
N ASP A 62 -2.64 3.81 20.02
CA ASP A 62 -3.33 4.60 21.06
C ASP A 62 -2.29 5.07 22.08
N ASP A 63 -2.07 6.38 22.16
CA ASP A 63 -1.15 7.02 23.12
C ASP A 63 -1.83 7.27 24.48
N GLY A 64 -2.92 6.52 24.77
CA GLY A 64 -3.73 6.64 25.98
C GLY A 64 -4.71 7.82 25.95
N ASP A 65 -4.20 9.05 26.08
CA ASP A 65 -5.01 10.16 26.58
C ASP A 65 -5.38 11.21 25.51
N LYS A 66 -4.49 11.48 24.55
CA LYS A 66 -4.64 12.66 23.67
C LYS A 66 -4.83 12.35 22.19
N LYS A 67 -4.18 11.31 21.67
CA LYS A 67 -4.14 11.03 20.23
C LYS A 67 -4.15 9.54 19.96
N PHE A 68 -4.82 9.17 18.88
CA PHE A 68 -4.82 7.81 18.36
C PHE A 68 -4.71 7.86 16.84
N SER A 69 -3.94 6.94 16.29
CA SER A 69 -3.74 6.78 14.85
C SER A 69 -4.75 5.78 14.33
N LEU A 70 -5.38 6.13 13.22
CA LEU A 70 -6.44 5.34 12.61
C LEU A 70 -6.11 5.00 11.16
N SER A 71 -6.61 3.85 10.69
CA SER A 71 -6.46 3.40 9.32
C SER A 71 -7.78 2.94 8.71
N ILE A 72 -8.08 3.46 7.52
CA ILE A 72 -9.20 3.00 6.70
C ILE A 72 -8.74 1.84 5.80
N ARG A 73 -7.48 1.87 5.37
CA ARG A 73 -6.86 0.81 4.58
C ARG A 73 -6.94 -0.55 5.28
N SER A 74 -6.55 -0.62 6.54
CA SER A 74 -6.61 -1.87 7.32
C SER A 74 -8.04 -2.42 7.43
N LEU A 75 -9.06 -1.54 7.44
CA LEU A 75 -10.46 -1.95 7.43
C LEU A 75 -10.85 -2.60 6.10
N LYS A 76 -10.35 -2.09 4.97
CA LYS A 76 -10.55 -2.68 3.65
C LYS A 76 -9.85 -4.03 3.54
N GLU A 77 -8.65 -4.17 4.09
CA GLU A 77 -7.93 -5.46 4.11
C GLU A 77 -8.63 -6.50 5.00
N THR A 78 -9.28 -6.07 6.08
CA THR A 78 -10.02 -6.99 6.96
C THR A 78 -11.34 -7.47 6.35
N LYS A 79 -12.04 -6.60 5.61
CA LYS A 79 -13.31 -6.94 4.94
C LYS A 79 -13.11 -7.57 3.56
N GLY A 80 -12.01 -7.22 2.90
CA GLY A 80 -11.61 -7.73 1.61
C GLY A 80 -10.82 -9.01 1.79
N ASP A 81 -11.50 -10.12 1.61
CA ASP A 81 -11.04 -11.18 0.73
C ASP A 81 -9.50 -11.26 0.53
N LEU A 82 -8.82 -12.04 1.37
CA LEU A 82 -7.55 -12.69 0.96
C LEU A 82 -7.73 -13.56 -0.32
N HIS A 83 -8.94 -13.59 -0.88
CA HIS A 83 -9.36 -14.22 -2.12
C HIS A 83 -9.43 -13.30 -3.35
N GLN A 84 -9.31 -11.96 -3.21
CA GLN A 84 -9.36 -11.04 -4.36
C GLN A 84 -7.98 -10.59 -4.88
N TYR A 85 -6.89 -10.88 -4.17
CA TYR A 85 -5.67 -11.14 -4.91
C TYR A 85 -5.93 -12.42 -5.69
N PRO A 86 -5.76 -12.47 -7.03
CA PRO A 86 -5.53 -13.77 -7.61
C PRO A 86 -4.37 -14.33 -6.82
N LYS A 87 -4.58 -15.39 -6.01
CA LYS A 87 -3.48 -16.25 -5.61
C LYS A 87 -2.76 -16.48 -6.92
N PRO A 88 -1.51 -15.99 -7.10
CA PRO A 88 -0.84 -16.25 -8.34
C PRO A 88 -0.87 -17.77 -8.45
N SER A 89 -1.50 -18.29 -9.50
CA SER A 89 -1.65 -19.72 -9.73
C SER A 89 -0.29 -20.45 -9.78
N ASN A 90 0.81 -19.69 -9.67
CA ASN A 90 2.19 -20.13 -9.58
C ASN A 90 2.87 -19.98 -8.21
N LEU A 91 2.19 -19.72 -7.08
CA LEU A 91 2.83 -19.84 -5.77
C LEU A 91 2.88 -21.31 -5.28
N TYR A 92 3.60 -22.16 -6.02
CA TYR A 92 4.23 -23.31 -5.39
C TYR A 92 5.32 -22.78 -4.47
N VAL A 93 5.26 -23.15 -3.19
CA VAL A 93 6.29 -22.91 -2.18
C VAL A 93 7.54 -23.69 -2.58
N GLY A 94 8.33 -23.13 -3.48
CA GLY A 94 9.71 -23.50 -3.69
C GLY A 94 10.59 -22.52 -2.91
N HIS A 95 11.34 -23.02 -1.92
CA HIS A 95 12.39 -22.27 -1.24
C HIS A 95 13.17 -21.40 -2.24
N LYS A 96 13.16 -20.08 -2.02
CA LYS A 96 14.02 -19.15 -2.77
C LYS A 96 15.47 -19.38 -2.36
N LYS A 97 16.16 -20.31 -3.05
CA LYS A 97 17.62 -20.38 -3.05
C LYS A 97 18.14 -19.31 -4.01
N TYR A 98 18.30 -18.09 -3.53
CA TYR A 98 19.16 -17.13 -4.21
C TYR A 98 20.59 -17.47 -3.83
N TRP A 99 21.33 -18.07 -4.76
CA TRP A 99 22.69 -17.67 -5.16
C TRP A 99 23.27 -18.73 -6.10
N THR A 100 23.40 -18.35 -7.38
CA THR A 100 24.21 -18.97 -8.45
C THR A 100 23.85 -20.39 -8.92
N LYS A 101 23.07 -20.50 -10.00
CA LYS A 101 23.19 -21.61 -10.96
C LYS A 101 23.52 -21.05 -12.34
N ALA A 102 24.63 -21.53 -12.89
CA ALA A 102 25.42 -21.00 -13.99
C ALA A 102 24.81 -21.19 -15.41
N HIS A 103 23.51 -21.47 -15.56
CA HIS A 103 22.93 -21.82 -16.85
C HIS A 103 21.52 -21.22 -17.01
N TYR A 104 21.43 -19.93 -17.35
CA TYR A 104 20.47 -19.46 -18.36
C TYR A 104 20.81 -18.05 -18.85
N ILE A 105 20.95 -17.98 -20.16
CA ILE A 105 21.27 -16.80 -20.96
C ILE A 105 19.94 -16.12 -21.29
N SER A 106 19.55 -15.09 -20.53
CA SER A 106 18.48 -14.17 -20.99
C SER A 106 18.63 -12.79 -20.37
N GLY A 107 19.44 -11.96 -21.04
CA GLY A 107 19.59 -10.54 -20.78
C GLY A 107 20.75 -10.03 -21.63
N PHE A 108 20.44 -9.46 -22.79
CA PHE A 108 21.32 -9.15 -23.95
C PHE A 108 21.62 -10.30 -24.91
N LYS A 109 20.64 -10.63 -25.77
CA LYS A 109 20.88 -11.27 -27.09
C LYS A 109 20.80 -10.32 -28.32
N PRO A 110 21.24 -9.04 -28.28
CA PRO A 110 21.45 -8.28 -29.52
C PRO A 110 22.89 -7.79 -29.80
N LEU A 111 23.90 -8.11 -28.99
CA LEU A 111 25.28 -7.63 -29.24
C LEU A 111 26.20 -8.65 -29.92
N GLU A 112 26.04 -9.96 -29.70
CA GLU A 112 26.83 -10.97 -30.44
C GLU A 112 26.40 -11.08 -31.91
N ILE A 113 25.09 -11.00 -32.18
CA ILE A 113 24.53 -11.08 -33.54
C ILE A 113 24.89 -9.84 -34.37
N ALA A 114 24.96 -8.65 -33.74
CA ALA A 114 25.34 -7.41 -34.41
C ALA A 114 26.87 -7.29 -34.64
N MET A 115 27.71 -8.01 -33.87
CA MET A 115 29.17 -7.91 -33.96
C MET A 115 29.76 -8.63 -35.18
N GLU A 116 29.09 -9.68 -35.68
CA GLU A 116 29.50 -10.39 -36.90
C GLU A 116 29.24 -9.58 -38.18
N GLN A 117 28.14 -8.81 -38.22
CA GLN A 117 27.83 -7.93 -39.36
C GLN A 117 28.88 -6.81 -39.51
N TRP A 118 29.37 -6.26 -38.41
CA TRP A 118 30.37 -5.18 -38.43
C TRP A 118 31.79 -5.64 -38.80
N LYS A 119 32.14 -6.91 -38.54
CA LYS A 119 33.45 -7.48 -38.94
C LYS A 119 33.54 -7.80 -40.43
N LYS A 120 32.44 -8.22 -41.06
CA LYS A 120 32.39 -8.50 -42.51
C LYS A 120 32.43 -7.24 -43.37
N GLU A 121 31.91 -6.12 -42.88
CA GLU A 121 31.89 -4.84 -43.61
C GLU A 121 33.26 -4.11 -43.61
N LYS A 122 34.20 -4.54 -42.76
CA LYS A 122 35.52 -3.91 -42.58
C LYS A 122 36.68 -4.68 -43.23
N LEU A 123 36.44 -5.84 -43.85
CA LEU A 123 37.48 -6.63 -44.54
C LEU A 123 37.06 -6.89 -45.99
N ASN A 124 37.23 -5.85 -46.79
CA ASN A 124 37.59 -5.97 -48.20
C ASN A 124 39.10 -6.18 -48.29
#